data_AF-A0A6C0CW89-F1
#
_entry.id   AF-A0A6C0CW89-F1
#
_cell.length_a   1.000
_cell.length_b   1.000
_cell.length_c   1.000
_cell.angle_alpha   90.00
_cell.angle_beta   90.00
_cell.angle_gamma   90.00
#
_symmetry.space_group_name_H-M   'P 1'
#
loop_
_entity.id
_entity.type
_entity.pdbx_description
1 polymer ?
#
loop_
_entity_poly.entity_id
_entity_poly.type
_entity_poly.pdbx_seq_one_letter_code
_entity_poly.pdbx_strand_id
1 'polypeptide(L)'
;MTAELAIYKQNRINQLNINYNNNIVRLNSDLVNNIRSIQISRLRNKPALINSLIAKYNNDVSILRRNQNSAISIINSFKPEFNITKTNKKKALLIGVNYIGTPYALSGCIDDANRMKDFLTQHGFIEFKILTDYTSIKPTKQNILNEIKNMIVNANSGDILFFYFSGHGSYTYDRSMDETDGRDEMIVSSDLQGVLDDEIKTILSNHMKREVTIVGLFDSCHSGTMFDLKFNYLDSNNYDKYTENDRVSECNGNVIMISGCMDAQTSAEAFIDNKAQGAMTWSFFQCINKTPNCSWRELLKSMRDLLKTSSFSQIPQLSTDSFYDIDAKIFI
;
A
#
# COMPACT_ATOMS: atom_id res chain seq x y z
N MET A 1 3.45 14.58 15.64
CA MET A 1 2.93 14.50 14.26
C MET A 1 2.52 15.89 13.79
N THR A 2 3.30 16.58 12.93
CA THR A 2 2.94 17.95 12.51
C THR A 2 3.50 18.43 11.16
N ALA A 3 4.63 17.89 10.64
CA ALA A 3 5.22 18.38 9.38
C ALA A 3 4.74 17.61 8.12
N GLU A 4 4.85 16.28 8.09
CA GLU A 4 4.47 15.46 6.91
C GLU A 4 2.97 15.56 6.62
N LEU A 5 2.12 15.50 7.65
CA LEU A 5 0.67 15.68 7.49
C LEU A 5 0.31 17.08 6.97
N ALA A 6 1.03 18.12 7.41
CA ALA A 6 0.80 19.49 6.91
C ALA A 6 1.19 19.62 5.43
N ILE A 7 2.32 19.03 5.03
CA ILE A 7 2.75 18.95 3.62
C ILE A 7 1.71 18.19 2.79
N TYR A 8 1.25 17.02 3.27
CA TYR A 8 0.21 16.24 2.61
C TYR A 8 -1.07 17.07 2.39
N LYS A 9 -1.60 17.71 3.45
CA LYS A 9 -2.81 18.54 3.37
C LYS A 9 -2.63 19.70 2.40
N GLN A 10 -1.48 20.38 2.45
CA GLN A 10 -1.17 21.48 1.56
C GLN A 10 -1.13 21.03 0.09
N ASN A 11 -0.50 19.89 -0.20
CA ASN A 11 -0.43 19.34 -1.56
C ASN A 11 -1.82 19.02 -2.13
N ARG A 12 -2.72 18.42 -1.32
CA ARG A 12 -4.10 18.15 -1.74
C ARG A 12 -4.91 19.43 -1.98
N ILE A 13 -4.76 20.42 -1.11
CA ILE A 13 -5.41 21.73 -1.31
C ILE A 13 -4.90 22.39 -2.60
N ASN A 14 -3.59 22.32 -2.88
CA ASN A 14 -3.02 22.84 -4.12
C ASN A 14 -3.60 22.14 -5.36
N GLN A 15 -3.71 20.80 -5.35
CA GLN A 15 -4.35 20.04 -6.43
C GLN A 15 -5.82 20.44 -6.62
N LEU A 16 -6.59 20.61 -5.53
CA LEU A 16 -7.97 21.10 -5.60
C LEU A 16 -8.07 22.50 -6.20
N ASN A 17 -7.15 23.39 -5.84
CA ASN A 17 -7.12 24.75 -6.38
C ASN A 17 -6.82 24.77 -7.87
N ILE A 18 -5.88 23.93 -8.33
CA ILE A 18 -5.59 23.75 -9.77
C ILE A 18 -6.84 23.26 -10.50
N ASN A 19 -7.50 22.21 -10.00
CA ASN A 19 -8.71 21.66 -10.61
C ASN A 19 -9.86 22.67 -10.64
N TYR A 20 -10.07 23.41 -9.56
CA TYR A 20 -11.05 24.49 -9.51
C TYR A 20 -10.77 25.56 -10.57
N ASN A 21 -9.53 26.06 -10.64
CA ASN A 21 -9.14 27.08 -11.61
C ASN A 21 -9.32 26.60 -13.06
N ASN A 22 -8.94 25.36 -13.37
CA ASN A 22 -9.14 24.77 -14.69
C ASN A 22 -10.63 24.71 -15.08
N ASN A 23 -11.51 24.34 -14.13
CA ASN A 23 -12.95 24.32 -14.36
C ASN A 23 -13.51 25.74 -14.57
N ILE A 24 -13.02 26.75 -13.84
CA ILE A 24 -13.41 28.15 -14.03
C ILE A 24 -13.01 28.64 -15.43
N VAL A 25 -11.78 28.34 -15.87
CA VAL A 25 -11.30 28.70 -17.20
C VAL A 25 -12.18 28.07 -18.29
N ARG A 26 -12.54 26.80 -18.13
CA ARG A 26 -13.45 26.10 -19.05
C ARG A 26 -14.84 26.75 -19.08
N LEU A 27 -15.47 26.95 -17.93
CA LEU A 27 -16.79 27.59 -17.85
C LEU A 27 -16.79 29.01 -18.46
N ASN A 28 -15.73 29.78 -18.25
CA ASN A 28 -15.59 31.11 -18.83
C ASN A 28 -15.46 31.03 -20.36
N SER A 29 -14.66 30.10 -20.86
CA SER A 29 -14.49 29.87 -22.30
C SER A 29 -15.82 29.48 -22.96
N ASP A 30 -16.57 28.57 -22.32
CA ASP A 30 -17.90 28.15 -22.78
C ASP A 30 -18.89 29.32 -22.78
N LEU A 31 -18.91 30.14 -21.72
CA LEU A 31 -19.75 31.33 -21.65
C LEU A 31 -19.45 32.31 -22.79
N VAL A 32 -18.17 32.67 -22.98
CA VAL A 32 -17.72 33.61 -24.02
C VAL A 32 -18.10 33.11 -25.41
N ASN A 33 -17.85 31.83 -25.71
CA ASN A 33 -18.18 31.22 -27.00
C ASN A 33 -19.69 31.20 -27.27
N ASN A 34 -20.49 30.88 -26.26
CA ASN A 34 -21.95 30.88 -26.39
C ASN A 34 -22.52 32.29 -26.56
N ILE A 35 -22.01 33.28 -25.82
CA ILE A 35 -22.40 34.69 -25.99
C ILE A 35 -22.06 35.15 -27.40
N ARG A 36 -20.85 34.88 -27.90
CA ARG A 36 -20.43 35.24 -29.25
C ARG A 36 -21.35 34.62 -30.31
N SER A 37 -21.70 33.34 -30.14
CA SER A 37 -22.60 32.62 -31.04
C SER A 37 -24.00 33.23 -31.07
N ILE A 38 -24.55 33.62 -29.92
CA ILE A 38 -25.84 34.33 -29.85
C ILE A 38 -25.75 35.70 -30.53
N GLN A 39 -24.67 36.45 -30.29
CA GLN A 39 -24.48 37.79 -30.86
C GLN A 39 -24.50 37.77 -32.39
N ILE A 40 -23.86 36.78 -33.03
CA ILE A 40 -23.81 36.67 -34.51
C ILE A 40 -25.05 35.99 -35.12
N SER A 41 -25.89 35.34 -34.31
CA SER A 41 -27.08 34.63 -34.79
C SER A 41 -28.20 35.56 -35.27
N ARG A 42 -29.19 35.01 -35.99
CA ARG A 42 -30.44 35.70 -36.36
C ARG A 42 -31.55 35.59 -35.29
N LEU A 43 -31.22 35.10 -34.09
CA LEU A 43 -32.19 34.90 -33.02
C LEU A 43 -32.83 36.22 -32.57
N ARG A 44 -34.13 36.19 -32.31
CA ARG A 44 -34.86 37.26 -31.62
C ARG A 44 -34.62 37.13 -30.11
N ASN A 45 -34.67 38.24 -29.38
CA ASN A 45 -34.52 38.28 -27.91
C ASN A 45 -33.13 37.85 -27.36
N LYS A 46 -32.05 38.23 -28.04
CA LYS A 46 -30.65 37.99 -27.61
C LYS A 46 -30.33 38.40 -26.17
N PRO A 47 -30.80 39.55 -25.64
CA PRO A 47 -30.49 39.95 -24.27
C PRO A 47 -30.96 38.95 -23.22
N ALA A 48 -32.18 38.41 -23.38
CA ALA A 48 -32.71 37.41 -22.45
C ALA A 48 -31.88 36.10 -22.47
N LEU A 49 -31.44 35.66 -23.66
CA LEU A 49 -30.61 34.47 -23.80
C LEU A 49 -29.23 34.65 -23.16
N ILE A 50 -28.59 35.81 -23.36
CA ILE A 50 -27.29 36.13 -22.72
C ILE A 50 -27.43 36.18 -21.20
N ASN A 51 -28.47 36.83 -20.68
CA ASN A 51 -28.73 36.88 -19.24
C ASN A 51 -28.94 35.48 -18.64
N SER A 52 -29.62 34.59 -19.36
CA SER A 52 -29.79 33.19 -18.95
C SER A 52 -28.45 32.45 -18.88
N LEU A 53 -27.56 32.64 -19.86
CA LEU A 53 -26.20 32.05 -19.84
C LEU A 53 -25.36 32.57 -18.68
N ILE A 54 -25.41 33.88 -18.40
CA ILE A 54 -24.70 34.48 -17.26
C ILE A 54 -25.23 33.93 -15.94
N ALA A 55 -26.55 33.81 -15.79
CA ALA A 55 -27.17 33.22 -14.61
C ALA A 55 -26.73 31.76 -14.41
N LYS A 56 -26.71 30.96 -15.48
CA LYS A 56 -26.19 29.59 -15.45
C LYS A 56 -24.71 29.54 -15.04
N TYR A 57 -23.85 30.34 -15.66
CA TYR A 57 -22.44 30.44 -15.30
C TYR A 57 -22.25 30.76 -13.81
N ASN A 58 -22.95 31.77 -13.29
CA ASN A 58 -22.86 32.15 -11.89
C ASN A 58 -23.29 31.02 -10.94
N ASN A 59 -24.35 30.27 -11.32
CA ASN A 59 -24.79 29.09 -10.58
C ASN A 59 -23.73 27.98 -10.59
N ASP A 60 -23.16 27.68 -11.75
CA ASP A 60 -22.14 26.63 -11.90
C ASP A 60 -20.87 26.97 -11.12
N VAL A 61 -20.42 28.24 -11.15
CA VAL A 61 -19.30 28.74 -10.34
C VAL A 61 -19.61 28.62 -8.84
N SER A 62 -20.84 28.95 -8.42
CA SER A 62 -21.27 28.81 -7.02
C SER A 62 -21.24 27.36 -6.55
N ILE A 63 -21.68 26.41 -7.40
CA ILE A 63 -21.59 24.97 -7.13
C ILE A 63 -20.13 24.53 -6.99
N LEU A 64 -19.27 24.90 -7.94
CA LEU A 64 -17.84 24.57 -7.90
C LEU A 64 -17.18 25.09 -6.62
N ARG A 65 -17.46 26.33 -6.23
CA ARG A 65 -16.91 26.93 -5.00
C ARG A 65 -17.38 26.19 -3.75
N ARG A 66 -18.67 25.85 -3.66
CA ARG A 66 -19.20 25.07 -2.53
C ARG A 66 -18.55 23.69 -2.43
N ASN A 67 -18.39 23.01 -3.56
CA ASN A 67 -17.73 21.71 -3.62
C ASN A 67 -16.26 21.79 -3.19
N GLN A 68 -15.53 22.80 -3.68
CA GLN A 68 -14.15 23.05 -3.29
C GLN A 68 -14.02 23.33 -1.79
N ASN A 69 -14.84 24.22 -1.24
CA ASN A 69 -14.81 24.54 0.20
C ASN A 69 -15.10 23.31 1.06
N SER A 70 -16.07 22.49 0.66
CA SER A 70 -16.38 21.22 1.34
C SER A 70 -15.17 20.28 1.31
N ALA A 71 -14.54 20.10 0.15
CA ALA A 71 -13.36 19.25 0.01
C ALA A 71 -12.16 19.75 0.83
N ILE A 72 -11.92 21.07 0.86
CA ILE A 72 -10.88 21.68 1.70
C ILE A 72 -11.17 21.43 3.19
N SER A 73 -12.43 21.54 3.61
CA SER A 73 -12.83 21.24 4.99
C SER A 73 -12.53 19.78 5.36
N ILE A 74 -12.83 18.84 4.46
CA ILE A 74 -12.53 17.41 4.65
C ILE A 74 -11.02 17.21 4.81
N ILE A 75 -10.19 17.76 3.91
CA ILE A 75 -8.71 17.67 3.99
C ILE A 75 -8.19 18.27 5.30
N ASN A 76 -8.69 19.42 5.72
CA ASN A 76 -8.25 20.05 6.97
C ASN A 76 -8.60 19.18 8.19
N SER A 77 -9.74 18.50 8.17
CA SER A 77 -10.17 17.58 9.23
C SER A 77 -9.54 16.17 9.16
N PHE A 78 -8.85 15.84 8.06
CA PHE A 78 -8.27 14.52 7.84
C PHE A 78 -7.28 14.14 8.95
N LYS A 79 -7.40 12.89 9.41
CA LYS A 79 -6.52 12.25 10.39
C LYS A 79 -6.00 10.93 9.81
N PRO A 80 -4.67 10.73 9.76
CA PRO A 80 -4.04 9.58 9.14
C PRO A 80 -3.90 8.37 10.09
N GLU A 81 -4.95 8.07 10.86
CA GLU A 81 -4.95 7.00 11.85
C GLU A 81 -6.01 5.95 11.49
N PHE A 82 -5.70 4.68 11.73
CA PHE A 82 -6.71 3.63 11.61
C PHE A 82 -7.63 3.67 12.85
N ASN A 83 -8.94 3.72 12.60
CA ASN A 83 -9.93 3.52 13.66
C ASN A 83 -9.97 2.04 14.04
N ILE A 84 -9.05 1.63 14.90
CA ILE A 84 -9.00 0.24 15.38
C ILE A 84 -9.98 0.12 16.55
N THR A 85 -11.18 -0.37 16.26
CA THR A 85 -12.20 -0.62 17.29
C THR A 85 -11.89 -1.90 18.07
N LYS A 86 -12.36 -1.99 19.33
CA LYS A 86 -12.06 -3.10 20.24
C LYS A 86 -12.65 -4.48 19.84
N THR A 87 -13.51 -4.56 18.83
CA THR A 87 -14.27 -5.78 18.48
C THR A 87 -13.83 -6.45 17.18
N ASN A 88 -12.66 -6.09 16.65
CA ASN A 88 -12.18 -6.57 15.35
C ASN A 88 -11.65 -8.01 15.43
N LYS A 89 -11.89 -8.85 14.41
CA LYS A 89 -11.22 -10.15 14.30
C LYS A 89 -9.82 -9.98 13.70
N LYS A 90 -8.88 -10.77 14.19
CA LYS A 90 -7.50 -10.85 13.69
C LYS A 90 -7.28 -12.18 12.97
N LYS A 91 -6.96 -12.13 11.67
CA LYS A 91 -6.77 -13.31 10.80
C LYS A 91 -5.42 -13.23 10.08
N ALA A 92 -4.79 -14.36 9.78
CA ALA A 92 -3.52 -14.38 9.09
C ALA A 92 -3.43 -15.45 7.99
N LEU A 93 -2.78 -15.09 6.88
CA LEU A 93 -2.31 -15.99 5.84
C LEU A 93 -0.77 -16.00 5.88
N LEU A 94 -0.19 -17.16 6.18
CA LEU A 94 1.24 -17.36 6.33
C LEU A 94 1.74 -18.33 5.27
N ILE A 95 2.71 -17.91 4.47
CA ILE A 95 3.26 -18.70 3.36
C ILE A 95 4.77 -18.81 3.54
N GLY A 96 5.27 -20.05 3.58
CA GLY A 96 6.70 -20.33 3.65
C GLY A 96 7.07 -21.36 2.60
N VAL A 97 7.96 -21.00 1.67
CA VAL A 97 8.33 -21.86 0.53
C VAL A 97 9.83 -22.16 0.56
N ASN A 98 10.15 -23.43 0.80
CA ASN A 98 11.50 -24.01 0.78
C ASN A 98 11.86 -24.65 -0.58
N TYR A 99 10.92 -24.72 -1.54
CA TYR A 99 11.17 -25.25 -2.90
C TYR A 99 11.78 -26.68 -2.88
N ILE A 100 11.23 -27.54 -2.03
CA ILE A 100 11.77 -28.87 -1.72
C ILE A 100 11.89 -29.73 -2.98
N GLY A 101 13.07 -30.30 -3.21
CA GLY A 101 13.34 -31.17 -4.35
C GLY A 101 13.67 -30.43 -5.65
N THR A 102 13.85 -29.11 -5.60
CA THR A 102 14.27 -28.28 -6.74
C THR A 102 15.71 -27.77 -6.53
N PRO A 103 16.42 -27.30 -7.59
CA PRO A 103 17.74 -26.68 -7.43
C PRO A 103 17.70 -25.30 -6.74
N TYR A 104 16.51 -24.76 -6.46
CA TYR A 104 16.30 -23.46 -5.81
C TYR A 104 15.91 -23.60 -4.34
N ALA A 105 16.21 -24.76 -3.73
CA ALA A 105 15.81 -25.08 -2.38
C ALA A 105 16.33 -24.05 -1.36
N LEU A 106 15.46 -23.73 -0.41
CA LEU A 106 15.76 -22.98 0.81
C LEU A 106 15.46 -23.88 2.01
N SER A 107 15.94 -23.49 3.18
CA SER A 107 15.80 -24.25 4.42
C SER A 107 15.07 -23.49 5.53
N GLY A 108 15.10 -22.15 5.54
CA GLY A 108 14.55 -21.33 6.62
C GLY A 108 13.08 -20.89 6.51
N CYS A 109 12.48 -20.87 5.31
CA CYS A 109 11.22 -20.15 5.07
C CYS A 109 10.00 -20.75 5.77
N ILE A 110 9.93 -22.07 5.85
CA ILE A 110 8.87 -22.78 6.60
C ILE A 110 8.96 -22.47 8.09
N ASP A 111 10.17 -22.45 8.65
CA ASP A 111 10.40 -22.14 10.06
C ASP A 111 10.10 -20.67 10.37
N ASP A 112 10.38 -19.78 9.43
CA ASP A 112 10.01 -18.37 9.54
C ASP A 112 8.49 -18.18 9.63
N ALA A 113 7.72 -18.86 8.77
CA ALA A 113 6.26 -18.84 8.80
C ALA A 113 5.69 -19.38 10.12
N ASN A 114 6.30 -20.44 10.67
CA ASN A 114 5.90 -20.98 11.98
C ASN A 114 6.20 -20.01 13.12
N ARG A 115 7.38 -19.37 13.12
CA ARG A 115 7.72 -18.34 14.12
C ARG A 115 6.79 -17.13 14.04
N MET A 116 6.38 -16.72 12.84
CA MET A 116 5.38 -15.66 12.65
C MET A 116 4.02 -16.05 13.21
N LYS A 117 3.58 -17.30 13.01
CA LYS A 117 2.36 -17.81 13.63
C LYS A 117 2.39 -17.69 15.16
N ASP A 118 3.50 -18.09 15.78
CA ASP A 118 3.66 -18.05 17.24
C ASP A 118 3.61 -16.60 17.75
N PHE A 119 4.31 -15.69 17.08
CA PHE A 119 4.28 -14.26 17.37
C PHE A 119 2.86 -13.69 17.26
N LEU A 120 2.17 -13.91 16.14
CA LEU A 120 0.82 -13.39 15.91
C LEU A 120 -0.21 -13.98 16.88
N THR A 121 -0.05 -15.23 17.28
CA THR A 121 -0.90 -15.87 18.30
C THR A 121 -0.81 -15.12 19.63
N GLN A 122 0.39 -14.70 20.03
CA GLN A 122 0.59 -13.89 21.25
C GLN A 122 -0.03 -12.49 21.14
N HIS A 123 -0.27 -12.01 19.92
CA HIS A 123 -0.86 -10.70 19.64
C HIS A 123 -2.36 -10.77 19.28
N GLY A 124 -3.01 -11.90 19.57
CA GLY A 124 -4.46 -12.06 19.47
C GLY A 124 -4.99 -12.46 18.09
N PHE A 125 -4.11 -12.87 17.16
CA PHE A 125 -4.55 -13.58 15.95
C PHE A 125 -4.99 -14.99 16.33
N ILE A 126 -6.18 -15.37 15.89
CA ILE A 126 -6.80 -16.66 16.26
C ILE A 126 -7.20 -17.50 15.04
N GLU A 127 -7.35 -16.90 13.86
CA GLU A 127 -7.69 -17.58 12.62
C GLU A 127 -6.46 -17.57 11.68
N PHE A 128 -5.92 -18.75 11.36
CA PHE A 128 -4.72 -18.90 10.53
C PHE A 128 -4.97 -19.80 9.33
N LYS A 129 -4.53 -19.35 8.16
CA LYS A 129 -4.28 -20.20 6.99
C LYS A 129 -2.77 -20.26 6.76
N ILE A 130 -2.23 -21.47 6.66
CA ILE A 130 -0.78 -21.69 6.46
C ILE A 130 -0.59 -22.53 5.20
N LEU A 131 0.29 -22.09 4.30
CA LEU A 131 0.69 -22.85 3.12
C LEU A 131 2.22 -23.05 3.12
N THR A 132 2.66 -24.30 2.99
CA THR A 132 4.08 -24.66 2.89
C THR A 132 4.28 -25.84 1.93
N ASP A 133 5.52 -26.16 1.58
CA ASP A 133 5.81 -27.36 0.78
C ASP A 133 5.36 -28.66 1.47
N TYR A 134 5.05 -28.65 2.77
CA TYR A 134 4.55 -29.81 3.50
C TYR A 134 3.03 -29.86 3.67
N THR A 135 2.33 -28.74 3.49
CA THR A 135 0.86 -28.73 3.60
C THR A 135 0.21 -29.53 2.47
N SER A 136 -1.01 -30.02 2.70
CA SER A 136 -1.78 -30.74 1.68
C SER A 136 -2.12 -29.84 0.48
N ILE A 137 -2.53 -28.60 0.76
CA ILE A 137 -2.65 -27.53 -0.22
C ILE A 137 -1.28 -26.86 -0.33
N LYS A 138 -0.58 -27.07 -1.45
CA LYS A 138 0.74 -26.47 -1.70
C LYS A 138 0.62 -24.98 -2.03
N PRO A 139 1.64 -24.15 -1.72
CA PRO A 139 1.66 -22.73 -2.08
C PRO A 139 1.99 -22.55 -3.57
N THR A 140 1.15 -23.09 -4.45
CA THR A 140 1.21 -22.82 -5.89
C THR A 140 0.71 -21.41 -6.19
N LYS A 141 1.06 -20.83 -7.34
CA LYS A 141 0.59 -19.49 -7.75
C LYS A 141 -0.92 -19.36 -7.58
N GLN A 142 -1.67 -20.34 -8.11
CA GLN A 142 -3.12 -20.36 -8.02
C GLN A 142 -3.64 -20.41 -6.58
N ASN A 143 -3.03 -21.23 -5.72
CA ASN A 143 -3.46 -21.37 -4.33
C ASN A 143 -3.14 -20.12 -3.51
N ILE A 144 -1.99 -19.48 -3.73
CA ILE A 144 -1.62 -18.22 -3.09
C ILE A 144 -2.66 -17.13 -3.42
N LEU A 145 -2.91 -16.89 -4.71
CA LEU A 145 -3.89 -15.89 -5.14
C LEU A 145 -5.31 -16.18 -4.62
N ASN A 146 -5.72 -17.45 -4.61
CA ASN A 146 -7.00 -17.86 -4.06
C ASN A 146 -7.11 -17.60 -2.56
N GLU A 147 -6.08 -17.91 -1.77
CA GLU A 147 -6.11 -17.69 -0.32
C GLU A 147 -6.03 -16.20 0.03
N ILE A 148 -5.27 -15.38 -0.72
CA ILE A 148 -5.28 -13.91 -0.58
C ILE A 148 -6.70 -13.38 -0.80
N LYS A 149 -7.32 -13.77 -1.94
CA LYS A 149 -8.70 -13.39 -2.25
C LYS A 149 -9.69 -13.85 -1.19
N ASN A 150 -9.58 -15.10 -0.74
CA ASN A 150 -10.46 -15.65 0.29
C ASN A 150 -10.33 -14.88 1.61
N MET A 151 -9.11 -14.55 2.02
CA MET A 151 -8.87 -13.78 3.24
C MET A 151 -9.54 -12.41 3.18
N ILE A 152 -9.43 -11.71 2.05
CA ILE A 152 -10.00 -10.37 1.84
C ILE A 152 -11.54 -10.41 1.72
N VAL A 153 -12.09 -11.30 0.89
CA VAL A 153 -13.54 -11.39 0.65
C VAL A 153 -14.29 -11.73 1.93
N ASN A 154 -13.71 -12.57 2.78
CA ASN A 154 -14.30 -13.00 4.05
C ASN A 154 -13.99 -12.08 5.24
N ALA A 155 -13.32 -10.93 5.01
CA ALA A 155 -13.11 -9.91 6.03
C ALA A 155 -14.37 -9.05 6.22
N ASN A 156 -14.64 -8.64 7.46
CA ASN A 156 -15.68 -7.68 7.80
C ASN A 156 -15.07 -6.31 8.13
N SER A 157 -15.88 -5.25 8.08
CA SER A 157 -15.46 -3.90 8.49
C SER A 157 -14.75 -3.96 9.85
N GLY A 158 -13.55 -3.38 9.94
CA GLY A 158 -12.71 -3.40 11.13
C GLY A 158 -11.75 -4.60 11.24
N ASP A 159 -11.96 -5.71 10.52
CA ASP A 159 -11.06 -6.87 10.62
C ASP A 159 -9.60 -6.48 10.29
N ILE A 160 -8.66 -7.10 11.03
CA ILE A 160 -7.22 -6.98 10.81
C ILE A 160 -6.73 -8.29 10.19
N LEU A 161 -6.13 -8.17 9.03
CA LEU A 161 -5.54 -9.25 8.26
C LEU A 161 -4.02 -9.14 8.33
N PHE A 162 -3.33 -10.26 8.43
CA PHE A 162 -1.89 -10.32 8.31
C PHE A 162 -1.52 -11.24 7.15
N PHE A 163 -0.74 -10.72 6.20
CA PHE A 163 -0.18 -11.50 5.11
C PHE A 163 1.33 -11.64 5.34
N TYR A 164 1.82 -12.86 5.33
CA TYR A 164 3.24 -13.13 5.50
C TYR A 164 3.73 -14.06 4.40
N PHE A 165 4.83 -13.68 3.77
CA PHE A 165 5.52 -14.51 2.78
C PHE A 165 7.01 -14.60 3.12
N SER A 166 7.56 -15.82 3.13
CA SER A 166 8.99 -16.09 3.12
C SER A 166 9.32 -17.09 2.00
N GLY A 167 10.28 -16.72 1.15
CA GLY A 167 10.65 -17.47 -0.04
C GLY A 167 11.47 -16.63 -1.03
N HIS A 168 11.63 -17.14 -2.25
CA HIS A 168 12.23 -16.39 -3.35
C HIS A 168 11.30 -15.28 -3.83
N GLY A 169 11.91 -14.17 -4.19
CA GLY A 169 11.30 -13.13 -5.01
C GLY A 169 12.18 -12.82 -6.21
N SER A 170 11.58 -12.23 -7.24
CA SER A 170 12.21 -11.93 -8.52
C SER A 170 11.43 -10.77 -9.16
N TYR A 171 11.80 -10.40 -10.38
CA TYR A 171 11.11 -9.35 -11.13
C TYR A 171 10.91 -9.73 -12.60
N THR A 172 9.97 -9.06 -13.26
CA THR A 172 9.77 -9.11 -14.71
C THR A 172 9.68 -7.69 -15.28
N TYR A 173 9.64 -7.55 -16.60
CA TYR A 173 9.38 -6.26 -17.23
C TYR A 173 7.97 -5.79 -16.94
N ASP A 174 7.86 -4.54 -16.46
CA ASP A 174 6.60 -3.87 -16.16
C ASP A 174 5.74 -3.69 -17.43
N ARG A 175 4.47 -4.10 -17.33
CA ARG A 175 3.46 -3.95 -18.39
C ARG A 175 2.38 -2.93 -18.08
N SER A 176 2.19 -2.55 -16.82
CA SER A 176 1.17 -1.61 -16.35
C SER A 176 1.67 -0.15 -16.40
N MET A 177 2.99 0.04 -16.40
CA MET A 177 3.73 1.31 -16.31
C MET A 177 3.53 2.06 -14.98
N ASP A 178 3.12 1.38 -13.91
CA ASP A 178 2.96 2.00 -12.61
C ASP A 178 4.27 2.06 -11.81
N GLU A 179 5.28 1.26 -12.19
CA GLU A 179 6.60 1.28 -11.56
C GLU A 179 7.55 2.34 -12.11
N THR A 180 8.40 2.85 -11.22
CA THR A 180 9.32 3.95 -11.58
C THR A 180 10.60 3.46 -12.25
N ASP A 181 10.98 2.21 -12.02
CA ASP A 181 12.15 1.55 -12.61
C ASP A 181 11.80 0.64 -13.80
N GLY A 182 10.50 0.45 -14.08
CA GLY A 182 9.98 -0.35 -15.18
C GLY A 182 10.05 -1.86 -14.93
N ARG A 183 9.97 -2.31 -13.66
CA ARG A 183 9.98 -3.73 -13.29
C ARG A 183 8.83 -4.07 -12.35
N ASP A 184 8.07 -5.11 -12.69
CA ASP A 184 7.08 -5.71 -11.77
C ASP A 184 7.80 -6.68 -10.85
N GLU A 185 7.52 -6.58 -9.55
CA GLU A 185 8.05 -7.49 -8.54
C GLU A 185 7.17 -8.75 -8.45
N MET A 186 7.78 -9.89 -8.16
CA MET A 186 7.06 -11.16 -7.99
C MET A 186 7.60 -12.02 -6.85
N ILE A 187 6.70 -12.63 -6.10
CA ILE A 187 7.05 -13.77 -5.24
C ILE A 187 6.99 -15.06 -6.06
N VAL A 188 7.90 -16.00 -5.78
CA VAL A 188 7.97 -17.27 -6.50
C VAL A 188 7.25 -18.35 -5.71
N SER A 189 6.23 -18.97 -6.29
CA SER A 189 5.44 -20.04 -5.68
C SER A 189 6.17 -21.40 -5.70
N SER A 190 5.65 -22.42 -4.98
CA SER A 190 6.26 -23.76 -4.93
C SER A 190 6.26 -24.49 -6.28
N ASP A 191 5.36 -24.12 -7.19
CA ASP A 191 5.33 -24.62 -8.57
C ASP A 191 6.19 -23.77 -9.53
N LEU A 192 7.10 -22.94 -8.99
CA LEU A 192 8.06 -22.11 -9.70
C LEU A 192 7.42 -21.11 -10.66
N GLN A 193 6.21 -20.65 -10.33
CA GLN A 193 5.52 -19.57 -11.05
C GLN A 193 5.63 -18.26 -10.27
N GLY A 194 5.72 -17.14 -10.98
CA GLY A 194 5.69 -15.81 -10.36
C GLY A 194 4.26 -15.38 -10.04
N VAL A 195 4.00 -14.99 -8.81
CA VAL A 195 2.81 -14.21 -8.43
C VAL A 195 3.23 -12.75 -8.49
N LEU A 196 2.65 -12.00 -9.44
CA LEU A 196 2.97 -10.58 -9.64
C LEU A 196 2.27 -9.72 -8.59
N ASP A 197 2.92 -8.63 -8.20
CA ASP A 197 2.34 -7.51 -7.46
C ASP A 197 1.00 -7.06 -8.04
N ASP A 198 0.93 -6.86 -9.35
CA ASP A 198 -0.23 -6.44 -10.13
C ASP A 198 -1.45 -7.39 -9.95
N GLU A 199 -1.19 -8.70 -9.83
CA GLU A 199 -2.23 -9.71 -9.57
C GLU A 199 -2.79 -9.56 -8.15
N ILE A 200 -1.92 -9.25 -7.19
CA ILE A 200 -2.32 -9.00 -5.80
C ILE A 200 -3.05 -7.65 -5.70
N LYS A 201 -2.54 -6.60 -6.34
CA LYS A 201 -3.15 -5.28 -6.41
C LYS A 201 -4.54 -5.33 -7.03
N THR A 202 -4.72 -6.15 -8.06
CA THR A 202 -6.03 -6.39 -8.68
C THR A 202 -7.02 -7.00 -7.68
N ILE A 203 -6.59 -7.97 -6.86
CA ILE A 203 -7.44 -8.56 -5.81
C ILE A 203 -7.77 -7.51 -4.74
N LEU A 204 -6.78 -6.75 -4.27
CA LEU A 204 -6.96 -5.70 -3.27
C LEU A 204 -7.97 -4.65 -3.77
N SER A 205 -7.78 -4.13 -4.97
CA SER A 205 -8.61 -3.08 -5.57
C SER A 205 -10.06 -3.52 -5.75
N ASN A 206 -10.28 -4.78 -6.16
CA ASN A 206 -11.62 -5.30 -6.44
C ASN A 206 -12.39 -5.76 -5.20
N HIS A 207 -11.70 -6.14 -4.11
CA HIS A 207 -12.34 -6.86 -3.00
C HIS A 207 -12.13 -6.24 -1.62
N MET A 208 -11.16 -5.34 -1.44
CA MET A 208 -10.97 -4.68 -0.14
C MET A 208 -12.21 -3.88 0.25
N LYS A 209 -12.67 -4.10 1.48
CA LYS A 209 -13.79 -3.37 2.08
C LYS A 209 -13.26 -2.21 2.92
N ARG A 210 -14.08 -1.18 3.10
CA ARG A 210 -13.76 -0.07 4.01
C ARG A 210 -13.46 -0.60 5.40
N GLU A 211 -12.54 0.06 6.09
CA GLU A 211 -12.13 -0.24 7.48
C GLU A 211 -11.49 -1.62 7.71
N VAL A 212 -11.37 -2.47 6.69
CA VAL A 212 -10.50 -3.66 6.74
C VAL A 212 -9.06 -3.19 6.66
N THR A 213 -8.20 -3.70 7.54
CA THR A 213 -6.78 -3.41 7.53
C THR A 213 -5.99 -4.67 7.24
N ILE A 214 -5.09 -4.63 6.25
CA ILE A 214 -4.14 -5.71 5.98
C ILE A 214 -2.72 -5.20 6.21
N VAL A 215 -1.93 -6.00 6.92
CA VAL A 215 -0.49 -5.79 7.10
C VAL A 215 0.24 -6.92 6.38
N GLY A 216 1.03 -6.57 5.36
CA GLY A 216 1.92 -7.47 4.65
C GLY A 216 3.33 -7.40 5.22
N LEU A 217 3.96 -8.56 5.45
CA LEU A 217 5.39 -8.64 5.71
C LEU A 217 6.03 -9.64 4.75
N PHE A 218 6.96 -9.16 3.94
CA PHE A 218 7.65 -9.92 2.91
C PHE A 218 9.10 -10.14 3.29
N ASP A 219 9.48 -11.41 3.41
CA ASP A 219 10.86 -11.86 3.56
C ASP A 219 11.29 -12.55 2.26
N SER A 220 11.45 -11.74 1.23
CA SER A 220 11.94 -12.15 -0.09
C SER A 220 12.75 -11.02 -0.71
N CYS A 221 13.68 -11.37 -1.61
CA CYS A 221 14.21 -10.41 -2.57
C CYS A 221 13.09 -9.71 -3.33
N HIS A 222 13.38 -8.55 -3.93
CA HIS A 222 12.53 -8.04 -5.01
C HIS A 222 11.06 -7.94 -4.57
N SER A 223 10.84 -7.38 -3.38
CA SER A 223 9.52 -7.23 -2.76
C SER A 223 9.21 -5.78 -2.40
N GLY A 224 10.01 -4.85 -2.91
CA GLY A 224 9.92 -3.42 -2.59
C GLY A 224 8.52 -2.87 -2.85
N THR A 225 7.85 -3.39 -3.88
CA THR A 225 6.56 -2.90 -4.38
C THR A 225 5.48 -3.98 -4.46
N MET A 226 5.62 -5.14 -3.79
CA MET A 226 4.75 -6.34 -3.92
C MET A 226 3.21 -6.16 -3.79
N PHE A 227 2.74 -4.99 -3.36
CA PHE A 227 1.32 -4.64 -3.22
C PHE A 227 0.91 -3.38 -4.03
N ASP A 228 1.80 -2.81 -4.85
CA ASP A 228 1.66 -1.53 -5.57
C ASP A 228 1.00 -0.47 -4.70
N LEU A 229 1.75 -0.05 -3.67
CA LEU A 229 1.27 0.89 -2.67
C LEU A 229 1.70 2.31 -3.00
N LYS A 230 0.76 3.23 -2.84
CA LYS A 230 0.90 4.61 -3.28
C LYS A 230 1.93 5.41 -2.50
N PHE A 231 2.06 5.15 -1.20
CA PHE A 231 2.96 5.88 -0.32
C PHE A 231 4.10 4.99 0.12
N ASN A 232 5.33 5.48 0.00
CA ASN A 232 6.53 4.85 0.56
C ASN A 232 7.12 5.75 1.63
N TYR A 233 7.55 5.18 2.75
CA TYR A 233 8.16 5.89 3.87
C TYR A 233 9.51 5.32 4.19
N LEU A 234 10.41 6.23 4.57
CA LEU A 234 11.79 5.91 4.85
C LEU A 234 12.45 5.23 3.65
N ASP A 235 12.12 5.48 2.39
CA ASP A 235 12.77 4.74 1.28
C ASP A 235 14.30 4.97 1.23
N SER A 236 15.02 4.16 0.44
CA SER A 236 16.49 4.25 0.35
C SER A 236 16.99 5.62 -0.11
N ASN A 237 16.12 6.41 -0.76
CA ASN A 237 16.41 7.73 -1.30
C ASN A 237 15.97 8.87 -0.38
N ASN A 238 15.06 8.64 0.57
CA ASN A 238 14.45 9.62 1.46
C ASN A 238 14.19 9.04 2.87
N TYR A 239 15.16 9.23 3.76
CA TYR A 239 15.07 8.77 5.14
C TYR A 239 14.11 9.58 6.03
N ASP A 240 13.73 10.80 5.63
CA ASP A 240 12.96 11.73 6.46
C ASP A 240 11.68 12.26 5.80
N LYS A 241 11.31 11.73 4.62
CA LYS A 241 10.10 12.11 3.89
C LYS A 241 9.43 10.88 3.29
N TYR A 242 8.13 10.99 3.05
CA TYR A 242 7.41 10.03 2.23
C TYR A 242 7.50 10.39 0.74
N THR A 243 7.41 9.37 -0.12
CA THR A 243 7.21 9.52 -1.56
C THR A 243 5.80 9.04 -1.93
N GLU A 244 5.22 9.63 -2.97
CA GLU A 244 3.87 9.32 -3.46
C GLU A 244 3.92 8.96 -4.95
N ASN A 245 3.32 7.82 -5.32
CA ASN A 245 3.16 7.40 -6.72
C ASN A 245 1.74 7.70 -7.21
N ASP A 246 1.56 8.81 -7.92
CA ASP A 246 0.27 9.24 -8.48
C ASP A 246 -0.29 8.31 -9.57
N ARG A 247 0.48 7.32 -10.06
CA ARG A 247 0.01 6.31 -11.04
C ARG A 247 -0.80 5.20 -10.38
N VAL A 248 -0.60 5.00 -9.08
CA VAL A 248 -1.25 3.96 -8.29
C VAL A 248 -2.53 4.49 -7.66
N SER A 249 -3.62 3.74 -7.83
CA SER A 249 -4.89 4.04 -7.18
C SER A 249 -4.95 3.46 -5.76
N GLU A 250 -5.64 4.17 -4.88
CA GLU A 250 -5.90 3.73 -3.51
C GLU A 250 -7.01 2.67 -3.51
N CYS A 251 -6.84 1.65 -2.69
CA CYS A 251 -7.83 0.65 -2.33
C CYS A 251 -8.90 1.25 -1.38
N ASN A 252 -10.04 0.56 -1.25
CA ASN A 252 -11.10 0.99 -0.32
C ASN A 252 -10.76 0.80 1.16
N GLY A 253 -9.87 -0.15 1.47
CA GLY A 253 -9.44 -0.47 2.83
C GLY A 253 -8.02 0.01 3.10
N ASN A 254 -7.46 -0.40 4.23
CA ASN A 254 -6.12 0.00 4.63
C ASN A 254 -5.13 -1.11 4.30
N VAL A 255 -4.07 -0.80 3.54
CA VAL A 255 -2.99 -1.74 3.25
C VAL A 255 -1.69 -1.13 3.75
N ILE A 256 -0.97 -1.89 4.56
CA ILE A 256 0.38 -1.57 5.04
C ILE A 256 1.28 -2.72 4.61
N MET A 257 2.47 -2.41 4.13
CA MET A 257 3.48 -3.38 3.76
C MET A 257 4.81 -3.04 4.41
N ILE A 258 5.46 -4.05 4.98
CA ILE A 258 6.89 -4.02 5.27
C ILE A 258 7.58 -4.96 4.30
N SER A 259 8.55 -4.45 3.58
CA SER A 259 9.40 -5.24 2.68
C SER A 259 10.87 -4.89 2.86
N GLY A 260 11.75 -5.81 2.46
CA GLY A 260 13.18 -5.57 2.38
C GLY A 260 13.54 -5.25 0.93
N CYS A 261 13.90 -4.00 0.64
CA CYS A 261 14.44 -3.66 -0.68
C CYS A 261 15.89 -4.17 -0.77
N MET A 262 16.25 -4.79 -1.90
CA MET A 262 17.64 -5.11 -2.25
C MET A 262 18.07 -4.27 -3.45
N ASP A 263 19.23 -3.62 -3.33
CA ASP A 263 20.01 -3.19 -4.48
C ASP A 263 20.66 -4.43 -5.13
N ALA A 264 20.07 -4.90 -6.23
CA ALA A 264 20.68 -5.71 -7.31
C ALA A 264 21.39 -7.05 -6.98
N GLN A 265 21.41 -7.55 -5.74
CA GLN A 265 22.02 -8.85 -5.41
C GLN A 265 20.96 -9.90 -5.05
N THR A 266 21.28 -11.18 -5.30
CA THR A 266 20.47 -12.34 -4.90
C THR A 266 20.53 -12.53 -3.38
N SER A 267 19.41 -12.69 -2.69
CA SER A 267 19.41 -13.03 -1.26
C SER A 267 19.99 -14.42 -1.08
N ALA A 268 21.21 -14.49 -0.56
CA ALA A 268 21.68 -15.70 0.07
C ALA A 268 20.85 -15.93 1.35
N GLU A 269 20.53 -17.18 1.67
CA GLU A 269 19.97 -17.54 2.99
C GLU A 269 20.89 -16.99 4.09
N ALA A 270 20.31 -16.26 5.05
CA ALA A 270 21.06 -15.80 6.20
C ALA A 270 21.19 -16.93 7.22
N PHE A 271 22.42 -17.24 7.61
CA PHE A 271 22.71 -18.12 8.74
C PHE A 271 22.90 -17.27 9.99
N ILE A 272 21.88 -17.27 10.85
CA ILE A 272 21.85 -16.48 12.08
C ILE A 272 21.79 -17.46 13.26
N ASP A 273 22.74 -17.37 14.17
CA ASP A 273 22.88 -18.31 15.31
C ASP A 273 22.88 -19.79 14.89
N ASN A 274 23.59 -20.11 13.79
CA ASN A 274 23.64 -21.45 13.16
C ASN A 274 22.28 -21.98 12.67
N LYS A 275 21.30 -21.11 12.43
CA LYS A 275 20.00 -21.46 11.85
C LYS A 275 19.78 -20.66 10.57
N ALA A 276 19.25 -21.32 9.54
CA ALA A 276 18.77 -20.63 8.35
C ALA A 276 17.48 -19.86 8.71
N GLN A 277 17.47 -18.57 8.44
CA GLN A 277 16.35 -17.69 8.74
C GLN A 277 16.38 -16.50 7.79
N GLY A 278 15.23 -16.01 7.34
CA GLY A 278 15.17 -14.78 6.56
C GLY A 278 15.55 -13.55 7.39
N ALA A 279 16.37 -12.66 6.80
CA ALA A 279 16.93 -11.51 7.49
C ALA A 279 15.85 -10.49 7.89
N MET A 280 14.81 -10.32 7.06
CA MET A 280 13.68 -9.44 7.39
C MET A 280 12.88 -9.96 8.58
N THR A 281 12.58 -11.26 8.60
CA THR A 281 11.86 -11.92 9.69
C THR A 281 12.66 -11.87 10.99
N TRP A 282 13.97 -12.14 10.91
CA TRP A 282 14.85 -12.04 12.06
C TRP A 282 14.89 -10.62 12.64
N SER A 283 15.18 -9.63 11.82
CA SER A 283 15.29 -8.25 12.27
C SER A 283 13.95 -7.74 12.83
N PHE A 284 12.83 -8.09 12.20
CA PHE A 284 11.49 -7.79 12.71
C PHE A 284 11.30 -8.31 14.13
N PHE A 285 11.54 -9.61 14.38
CA PHE A 285 11.38 -10.20 15.72
C PHE A 285 12.33 -9.61 16.76
N GLN A 286 13.59 -9.35 16.39
CA GLN A 286 14.56 -8.76 17.31
C GLN A 286 14.15 -7.34 17.73
N CYS A 287 13.61 -6.55 16.80
CA CYS A 287 13.28 -5.15 17.06
C CYS A 287 11.90 -4.98 17.71
N ILE A 288 10.87 -5.68 17.21
CA ILE A 288 9.49 -5.55 17.74
C ILE A 288 9.41 -5.99 19.21
N ASN A 289 10.16 -7.03 19.60
CA ASN A 289 10.18 -7.53 20.98
C ASN A 289 11.05 -6.69 21.92
N LYS A 290 12.07 -5.98 21.41
CA LYS A 290 12.94 -5.10 22.22
C LYS A 290 12.28 -3.78 22.58
N THR A 291 11.38 -3.29 21.72
CA THR A 291 10.71 -2.00 21.94
C THR A 291 9.18 -2.16 21.90
N PRO A 292 8.57 -2.69 22.98
CA PRO A 292 7.13 -2.78 23.08
C PRO A 292 6.46 -1.41 22.94
N ASN A 293 5.37 -1.32 22.17
CA ASN A 293 4.65 -0.08 21.87
C ASN A 293 5.42 0.95 21.03
N CYS A 294 6.41 0.52 20.23
CA CYS A 294 7.05 1.39 19.26
C CYS A 294 6.11 1.84 18.13
N SER A 295 6.51 2.89 17.42
CA SER A 295 5.91 3.27 16.14
C SER A 295 6.52 2.49 14.96
N TRP A 296 5.88 2.54 13.79
CA TRP A 296 6.45 1.96 12.57
C TRP A 296 7.79 2.60 12.21
N ARG A 297 7.94 3.91 12.43
CA ARG A 297 9.20 4.62 12.20
C ARG A 297 10.32 4.09 13.10
N GLU A 298 10.04 3.93 14.39
CA GLU A 298 11.01 3.41 15.37
C GLU A 298 11.40 1.96 15.07
N LEU A 299 10.42 1.13 14.73
CA LEU A 299 10.65 -0.26 14.34
C LEU A 299 11.58 -0.34 13.12
N LEU A 300 11.24 0.36 12.03
CA LEU A 300 12.03 0.31 10.80
C LEU A 300 13.45 0.85 10.97
N LYS A 301 13.62 1.96 11.72
CA LYS A 301 14.96 2.47 12.04
C LYS A 301 15.78 1.43 12.82
N SER A 302 15.17 0.79 13.82
CA SER A 302 15.82 -0.27 14.59
C SER A 302 16.18 -1.49 13.74
N MET A 303 15.29 -1.91 12.83
CA MET A 303 15.53 -3.02 11.91
C MET A 303 16.69 -2.71 10.95
N ARG A 304 16.73 -1.49 10.39
CA ARG A 304 17.82 -1.03 9.52
C ARG A 304 19.16 -1.05 10.22
N ASP A 305 19.22 -0.49 11.43
CA ASP A 305 20.45 -0.45 12.22
C ASP A 305 20.94 -1.87 12.53
N LEU A 306 20.02 -2.76 12.89
CA LEU A 306 20.33 -4.16 13.17
C LEU A 306 20.83 -4.93 11.94
N LEU A 307 20.15 -4.79 10.80
CA LEU A 307 20.55 -5.44 9.55
C LEU A 307 21.92 -4.94 9.07
N LYS A 308 22.12 -3.61 9.08
CA LYS A 308 23.38 -2.99 8.68
C LYS A 308 24.55 -3.44 9.57
N THR A 309 24.36 -3.45 10.89
CA THR A 309 25.40 -3.89 11.83
C THR A 309 25.68 -5.39 11.75
N SER A 310 24.74 -6.16 11.21
CA SER A 310 24.85 -7.60 10.97
C SER A 310 25.26 -7.94 9.53
N SER A 311 25.72 -6.94 8.76
CA SER A 311 26.21 -7.07 7.37
C SER A 311 25.17 -7.58 6.36
N PHE A 312 23.88 -7.34 6.62
CA PHE A 312 22.81 -7.56 5.67
C PHE A 312 22.63 -6.34 4.77
N SER A 313 22.38 -6.57 3.47
CA SER A 313 22.16 -5.51 2.48
C SER A 313 20.69 -5.08 2.38
N GLN A 314 19.77 -5.83 2.99
CA GLN A 314 18.35 -5.50 3.02
C GLN A 314 18.10 -4.14 3.69
N ILE A 315 17.27 -3.33 3.05
CA ILE A 315 16.82 -2.05 3.57
C ILE A 315 15.30 -2.15 3.84
N PRO A 316 14.86 -2.38 5.09
CA PRO A 316 13.45 -2.44 5.45
C PRO A 316 12.74 -1.13 5.13
N GLN A 317 11.63 -1.16 4.40
CA GLN A 317 10.81 0.02 4.09
C GLN A 317 9.35 -0.20 4.49
N LEU A 318 8.60 0.89 4.66
CA LEU A 318 7.15 0.84 4.84
C LEU A 318 6.49 1.40 3.60
N SER A 319 5.46 0.71 3.13
CA SER A 319 4.58 1.22 2.09
C SER A 319 3.13 1.17 2.58
N THR A 320 2.33 2.18 2.23
CA THR A 320 0.91 2.23 2.57
C THR A 320 0.07 2.66 1.38
N ASP A 321 -1.16 2.18 1.33
CA ASP A 321 -2.09 2.52 0.25
C ASP A 321 -2.65 3.95 0.38
N SER A 322 -2.84 4.43 1.61
CA SER A 322 -3.25 5.81 1.92
C SER A 322 -2.24 6.48 2.85
N PHE A 323 -2.21 7.83 2.89
CA PHE A 323 -1.31 8.56 3.77
C PHE A 323 -1.57 8.19 5.25
N TYR A 324 -0.51 7.80 5.95
CA TYR A 324 -0.60 7.19 7.27
C TYR A 324 0.40 7.81 8.26
N ASP A 325 0.01 7.92 9.53
CA ASP A 325 0.91 8.35 10.60
C ASP A 325 1.79 7.18 11.05
N ILE A 326 2.99 7.11 10.49
CA ILE A 326 3.98 6.08 10.84
C ILE A 326 4.62 6.31 12.21
N ASP A 327 4.32 7.44 12.86
CA ASP A 327 4.69 7.71 14.26
C ASP A 327 3.59 7.25 15.25
N ALA A 328 2.45 6.80 14.75
CA ALA A 328 1.45 6.13 15.56
C ALA A 328 1.95 4.76 16.04
N LYS A 329 1.43 4.31 17.19
CA LYS A 329 1.80 3.01 17.77
C LYS A 329 1.38 1.88 16.85
N ILE A 330 2.28 0.90 16.72
CA ILE A 330 1.97 -0.36 16.06
C ILE A 330 0.83 -1.06 16.81
N PHE A 331 -0.12 -1.60 16.05
CA PHE A 331 -1.37 -2.16 16.57
C PHE A 331 -1.50 -3.68 16.40
N ILE A 332 -0.54 -4.28 15.69
CA ILE A 332 -0.54 -5.72 15.39
C ILE A 332 -0.10 -6.54 16.58
#